data_AF-A0A015K5Z7-F1
#
_entry.id   AF-A0A015K5Z7-F1
#
_cell.length_a   1.000
_cell.length_b   1.000
_cell.length_c   1.000
_cell.angle_alpha   90.00
_cell.angle_beta   90.00
_cell.angle_gamma   90.00
#
_symmetry.space_group_name_H-M   'P 1'
#
loop_
_entity.id
_entity.type
_entity.pdbx_description
1 polymer ?
#
loop_
_entity_poly.entity_id
_entity_poly.type
_entity_poly.pdbx_seq_one_letter_code
_entity_poly.pdbx_strand_id
1 'polypeptide(L)'
;MTSFNEWIDKIKRKDGDIDYIEYNEFSNVKTVGKGAFGIVESADWKSYEIKAALKTLISNPTIDDYDLNNFIKELESLKKVSFHPNVIGFYGITKG
;
A
#
# COMPACT_ATOMS: atom_id res chain seq x y z
N MET A 1 16.82 -13.69 -0.67
CA MET A 1 15.46 -13.21 -0.35
C MET A 1 15.60 -11.92 0.42
N THR A 2 14.81 -10.89 0.11
CA THR A 2 14.77 -9.64 0.87
C THR A 2 13.66 -9.80 1.90
N SER A 3 14.00 -9.67 3.19
CA SER A 3 12.98 -9.73 4.24
C SER A 3 12.01 -8.55 4.16
N PHE A 4 10.85 -8.64 4.80
CA PHE A 4 9.86 -7.54 4.79
C PHE A 4 10.46 -6.21 5.25
N ASN A 5 11.25 -6.23 6.33
CA ASN A 5 11.86 -5.01 6.86
C ASN A 5 12.91 -4.43 5.91
N GLU A 6 13.75 -5.27 5.29
CA GLU A 6 14.72 -4.81 4.30
C GLU A 6 14.04 -4.21 3.07
N TRP A 7 12.90 -4.77 2.64
CA TRP A 7 12.11 -4.22 1.54
C TRP A 7 11.49 -2.87 1.90
N ILE A 8 10.91 -2.74 3.11
CA ILE A 8 10.41 -1.47 3.63
C ILE A 8 11.52 -0.41 3.73
N ASP A 9 12.73 -0.79 4.12
CA ASP A 9 13.85 0.15 4.18
C ASP A 9 14.30 0.60 2.79
N LYS A 10 14.26 -0.28 1.78
CA LYS A 10 14.56 0.08 0.39
C LYS A 10 13.57 1.11 -0.16
N ILE A 11 12.27 0.90 -0.02
CA ILE A 11 11.26 1.85 -0.50
C ILE A 11 11.33 3.20 0.23
N LYS A 12 11.65 3.21 1.53
CA LYS A 12 11.81 4.45 2.32
C LYS A 12 12.99 5.28 1.82
N ARG A 13 14.06 4.62 1.35
CA ARG A 13 15.20 5.26 0.71
C ARG A 13 14.94 5.67 -0.75
N LYS A 14 13.73 5.47 -1.27
CA LYS A 14 13.34 5.69 -2.67
C LYS A 14 14.20 4.88 -3.66
N ASP A 15 14.58 3.67 -3.25
CA ASP A 15 15.41 2.74 -4.01
C ASP A 15 14.56 1.72 -4.80
N GLY A 16 13.41 2.14 -5.34
CA GLY A 16 12.47 1.27 -6.06
C GLY A 16 11.27 2.01 -6.69
N ASP A 17 10.44 1.27 -7.43
CA ASP A 17 9.31 1.80 -8.22
C ASP A 17 8.04 2.10 -7.40
N ILE A 18 8.03 1.74 -6.11
CA ILE A 18 6.90 1.91 -5.21
C ILE A 18 7.22 3.03 -4.23
N ASP A 19 6.37 4.04 -4.22
CA ASP A 19 6.48 5.18 -3.32
C ASP A 19 6.09 4.80 -1.88
N TYR A 20 6.93 5.20 -0.92
CA TYR A 20 6.57 5.16 0.51
C TYR A 20 5.97 6.51 0.92
N ILE A 21 4.79 6.46 1.52
CA ILE A 21 4.04 7.61 2.01
C ILE A 21 4.00 7.53 3.53
N GLU A 22 4.34 8.62 4.21
CA GLU A 22 4.25 8.67 5.67
C GLU A 22 2.79 8.60 6.12
N TYR A 23 2.47 7.74 7.08
CA TYR A 23 1.09 7.53 7.51
C TYR A 23 0.42 8.80 8.06
N ASN A 24 1.22 9.75 8.56
CA ASN A 24 0.75 11.04 9.07
C ASN A 24 0.22 11.98 7.98
N GLU A 25 0.42 11.66 6.70
CA GLU A 25 -0.19 12.35 5.56
C GLU A 25 -1.71 12.12 5.47
N PHE A 26 -2.20 11.08 6.14
CA PHE A 26 -3.60 10.70 6.14
C PHE A 26 -4.29 11.18 7.43
N SER A 27 -5.46 11.78 7.27
CA SER A 27 -6.33 12.19 8.37
C SER A 27 -7.76 11.74 8.14
N ASN A 28 -8.62 11.90 9.14
CA ASN A 28 -10.04 11.53 9.06
C ASN A 28 -10.26 10.07 8.61
N VAL A 29 -9.37 9.17 9.05
CA VAL A 29 -9.40 7.74 8.71
C VAL A 29 -10.68 7.12 9.24
N LYS A 30 -11.44 6.47 8.35
CA LYS A 30 -12.71 5.81 8.66
C LYS A 30 -12.82 4.51 7.89
N THR A 31 -13.14 3.42 8.58
CA THR A 31 -13.44 2.14 7.91
C THR A 31 -14.66 2.26 7.00
N VAL A 32 -14.50 1.85 5.74
CA VAL A 32 -15.57 1.81 4.73
C VAL A 32 -15.95 0.39 4.33
N GLY A 33 -15.08 -0.59 4.58
CA GLY A 33 -15.36 -1.99 4.30
C GLY A 33 -14.42 -2.93 5.04
N LYS A 34 -14.93 -4.11 5.37
CA LYS A 34 -14.14 -5.22 5.92
C LYS A 34 -14.57 -6.50 5.24
N GLY A 35 -13.61 -7.28 4.77
CA GLY A 35 -13.86 -8.55 4.09
C GLY A 35 -12.72 -9.53 4.29
N ALA A 36 -12.79 -10.67 3.59
CA ALA A 36 -11.79 -11.73 3.69
C ALA A 36 -10.37 -11.27 3.33
N PHE A 37 -10.26 -10.26 2.46
CA PHE A 37 -8.99 -9.77 1.93
C PHE A 37 -8.42 -8.56 2.67
N GLY A 38 -9.09 -8.05 3.69
CA GLY A 38 -8.63 -6.83 4.35
C GLY A 38 -9.70 -5.93 4.95
N ILE A 39 -9.20 -4.83 5.48
CA ILE A 39 -9.98 -3.66 5.86
C ILE A 39 -9.67 -2.57 4.82
N VAL A 40 -10.70 -1.87 4.37
CA VAL A 40 -10.58 -0.68 3.54
C VAL A 40 -11.06 0.50 4.37
N GLU A 41 -10.24 1.54 4.43
CA GLU A 41 -10.52 2.78 5.12
C GLU A 41 -10.47 3.94 4.13
N SER A 42 -11.36 4.92 4.26
CA SER A 42 -11.22 6.21 3.59
C SER A 42 -10.39 7.13 4.45
N ALA A 43 -9.50 7.91 3.86
CA ALA A 43 -8.74 8.95 4.54
C ALA A 43 -8.62 10.19 3.66
N ASP A 44 -8.52 11.35 4.28
CA ASP A 44 -8.17 12.58 3.59
C ASP A 44 -6.63 12.63 3.47
N TRP A 45 -6.13 12.80 2.25
CA TRP A 45 -4.69 12.87 1.98
C TRP A 45 -4.25 14.33 1.86
N LYS A 46 -3.44 14.79 2.82
CA LYS A 46 -3.05 16.19 2.96
C LYS A 46 -2.32 16.74 1.74
N SER A 47 -1.25 16.08 1.27
CA SER A 47 -0.43 16.60 0.17
C SER A 47 -1.17 16.79 -1.16
N TYR A 48 -2.19 15.97 -1.43
CA TYR A 48 -2.92 16.01 -2.70
C TYR A 48 -4.32 16.59 -2.57
N GLU A 49 -4.78 16.89 -1.35
CA GLU A 49 -6.12 17.39 -1.07
C GLU A 49 -7.25 16.52 -1.65
N ILE A 50 -7.02 15.20 -1.71
CA ILE A 50 -7.98 14.21 -2.21
C ILE A 50 -8.36 13.21 -1.12
N LYS A 51 -9.47 12.51 -1.32
CA LYS A 51 -9.81 11.34 -0.52
C LYS A 51 -9.13 10.10 -1.10
N ALA A 52 -8.36 9.41 -0.26
CA ALA A 52 -7.68 8.16 -0.59
C ALA A 52 -8.38 6.97 0.06
N ALA A 53 -8.23 5.80 -0.54
CA ALA A 53 -8.59 4.52 0.06
C ALA A 53 -7.31 3.83 0.59
N LEU A 54 -7.26 3.58 1.89
CA LEU A 54 -6.22 2.80 2.55
C LEU A 54 -6.70 1.36 2.66
N LYS A 55 -6.04 0.42 1.98
CA LYS A 55 -6.36 -1.00 2.05
C LYS A 55 -5.30 -1.72 2.88
N THR A 56 -5.69 -2.17 4.05
CA THR A 56 -4.87 -3.03 4.90
C THR A 56 -5.19 -4.48 4.59
N LEU A 57 -4.21 -5.22 4.08
CA LEU A 57 -4.34 -6.66 3.90
C LEU A 57 -4.31 -7.34 5.27
N ILE A 58 -5.20 -8.30 5.50
CA ILE A 58 -5.11 -9.16 6.68
C ILE A 58 -3.90 -10.08 6.44
N SER A 59 -2.74 -9.67 6.93
CA SER A 59 -1.56 -10.52 6.93
C SER A 59 -1.66 -11.53 8.07
N ASN A 60 -1.44 -12.80 7.74
CA ASN A 60 -1.14 -13.83 8.72
C ASN A 60 0.11 -13.38 9.52
N PRO A 61 0.15 -13.46 10.86
CA PRO A 61 1.34 -13.09 11.65
C PRO A 61 2.63 -13.82 11.24
N THR A 62 2.53 -14.87 10.43
CA THR A 62 3.65 -15.54 9.77
C THR A 62 3.65 -15.23 8.27
N ILE A 63 4.00 -14.00 7.87
CA ILE A 63 4.32 -13.71 6.46
C ILE A 63 5.67 -14.37 6.18
N ASP A 64 5.69 -15.39 5.34
CA ASP A 64 6.95 -15.95 4.84
C ASP A 64 7.46 -15.17 3.62
N ASP A 65 8.68 -15.49 3.17
CA ASP A 65 9.28 -14.83 2.01
C ASP A 65 8.46 -15.06 0.73
N TYR A 66 7.65 -16.12 0.64
CA TYR A 66 6.83 -16.40 -0.53
C TYR A 66 5.62 -15.48 -0.60
N ASP A 67 4.90 -15.31 0.51
CA ASP A 67 3.78 -14.38 0.65
C ASP A 67 4.22 -12.94 0.36
N LEU A 68 5.40 -12.55 0.87
CA LEU A 68 5.98 -11.24 0.59
C LEU A 68 6.27 -11.02 -0.89
N ASN A 69 6.91 -11.98 -1.56
CA ASN A 69 7.25 -11.85 -2.98
C ASN A 69 5.98 -11.73 -3.85
N ASN A 70 4.93 -12.49 -3.54
CA ASN A 70 3.65 -12.40 -4.24
C ASN A 70 3.01 -11.02 -4.04
N PHE A 71 3.03 -10.51 -2.80
CA PHE A 71 2.54 -9.18 -2.49
C PHE A 71 3.28 -8.09 -3.27
N ILE A 72 4.62 -8.12 -3.28
CA ILE A 72 5.44 -7.15 -4.04
C ILE A 72 5.10 -7.21 -5.53
N LYS A 73 5.01 -8.40 -6.10
CA LYS A 73 4.68 -8.60 -7.52
C LYS A 73 3.30 -8.06 -7.89
N GLU A 74 2.32 -8.20 -7.00
CA GLU A 74 0.98 -7.62 -7.19
C GLU A 74 1.05 -6.09 -7.20
N LEU A 75 1.77 -5.48 -6.24
CA LEU A 75 1.94 -4.02 -6.18
C LEU A 75 2.64 -3.46 -7.42
N GLU A 76 3.71 -4.11 -7.88
CA GLU A 76 4.39 -3.72 -9.12
C GLU A 76 3.45 -3.81 -10.33
N SER A 77 2.61 -4.83 -10.38
CA SER A 77 1.62 -5.00 -11.45
C SER A 77 0.58 -3.88 -11.42
N LEU A 78 0.08 -3.54 -10.24
CA LEU A 78 -0.87 -2.42 -10.05
C LEU A 78 -0.25 -1.09 -10.48
N LYS A 79 0.99 -0.80 -10.08
CA LYS A 79 1.70 0.42 -10.50
C LYS A 79 1.87 0.50 -12.01
N LYS A 80 2.14 -0.62 -12.69
CA LYS A 80 2.26 -0.66 -14.14
C LYS A 80 0.97 -0.33 -14.87
N VAL A 81 -0.20 -0.65 -14.30
CA VAL A 81 -1.50 -0.43 -14.97
C VAL A 81 -2.26 0.79 -14.44
N SER A 82 -1.76 1.44 -13.38
CA SER A 82 -2.45 2.54 -12.69
C SER A 82 -2.59 3.84 -13.49
N PHE A 83 -2.00 3.91 -14.69
CA PHE A 83 -2.14 5.05 -15.59
C PHE A 83 -3.47 5.05 -16.36
N HIS A 84 -4.16 3.91 -16.41
CA HIS A 84 -5.38 3.77 -17.19
C HIS A 84 -6.59 4.37 -16.44
N PRO A 85 -7.43 5.20 -17.08
CA PRO A 85 -8.52 5.92 -16.40
C PRO A 85 -9.59 5.01 -15.78
N ASN A 86 -9.74 3.78 -16.29
CA ASN A 86 -10.68 2.77 -15.75
C ASN A 86 -10.04 1.81 -14.74
N VAL A 87 -8.80 2.06 -14.32
CA VAL A 87 -8.10 1.29 -13.29
C VAL A 87 -7.90 2.19 -12.07
N ILE A 88 -8.10 1.64 -10.88
CA ILE A 88 -7.88 2.40 -9.64
C ILE A 88 -6.40 2.77 -9.54
N GLY A 89 -6.12 4.06 -9.38
CA GLY A 89 -4.77 4.58 -9.22
C GLY A 89 -4.11 4.04 -7.94
N PHE A 90 -2.94 3.43 -8.10
CA PHE A 90 -2.10 3.00 -6.99
C PHE A 90 -1.01 4.04 -6.72
N TYR A 91 -1.06 4.65 -5.53
CA TYR A 91 -0.20 5.78 -5.19
C TYR A 91 1.07 5.39 -4.43
N GLY A 92 1.05 4.27 -3.70
CA GLY A 92 2.17 3.86 -2.88
C GLY A 92 1.72 3.04 -1.67
N ILE A 93 2.63 2.88 -0.71
CA ILE A 93 2.37 2.16 0.54
C ILE A 93 2.70 3.02 1.75
N THR A 94 2.14 2.66 2.89
CA THR A 94 2.36 3.31 4.18
C THR A 94 2.46 2.25 5.27
N LYS A 95 3.17 2.57 6.36
CA LYS A 95 3.19 1.77 7.58
C LYS A 95 2.49 2.53 8.70
N GLY A 96 1.31 2.06 9.08
CA GLY A 96 0.55 2.54 10.25
C GLY A 96 1.02 1.94 11.56
#